data_AF-A0AAE6QB63-F1
#
_entry.id   AF-A0AAE6QB63-F1
#
_cell.length_a   1.000
_cell.length_b   1.000
_cell.length_c   1.000
_cell.angle_alpha   90.00
_cell.angle_beta   90.00
_cell.angle_gamma   90.00
#
_symmetry.space_group_name_H-M   'P 1'
#
loop_
_entity.id
_entity.type
_entity.pdbx_description
1 polymer ?
#
loop_
_entity_poly.entity_id
_entity_poly.type
_entity_poly.pdbx_seq_one_letter_code
_entity_poly.pdbx_strand_id
1 'polypeptide(L)'
;MSYSKFFLRVVAMLLIPHVSLAVNSHKSIYQGFYTAIQYKPAGHYLSHLDIKEDGYNTIDAFALRKFSSVKNVQVNTTLAATLGNQDNFTIGYNPHYENSYLGISGVLGCYYHNGLRVESEVSYKAFQLKNEGYKILDHEKYFALARSASSYGRITRFFTPNEYVTLMNNGIKSTSLLVNACYDVNTKIKNLVTYSCIGFGADLVDFLGKYSIKPSYQTKLGISYPVSSNIIAVAEGYYHGLLSKRFDKIPVTQQKYLRLSPPVTTASALLNIRYYGGSIGVRFILG
;
A
#
# COMPACT_ATOMS: atom_id res chain seq x y z
N MET A 1 23.68 -5.32 -9.92
CA MET A 1 23.90 -3.87 -10.13
C MET A 1 22.93 -3.12 -9.22
N SER A 2 23.42 -2.35 -8.24
CA SER A 2 22.56 -1.81 -7.16
C SER A 2 21.68 -0.66 -7.65
N TYR A 3 20.37 -0.90 -7.72
CA TYR A 3 19.35 0.07 -8.15
C TYR A 3 19.37 1.38 -7.34
N SER A 4 19.90 1.38 -6.10
CA SER A 4 20.02 2.61 -5.32
C SER A 4 21.01 3.61 -5.92
N LYS A 5 22.08 3.12 -6.57
CA LYS A 5 23.08 3.97 -7.24
C LYS A 5 22.56 4.54 -8.56
N PHE A 6 21.64 3.84 -9.23
CA PHE A 6 21.00 4.33 -10.45
C PHE A 6 20.01 5.45 -10.13
N PHE A 7 19.17 5.27 -9.11
CA PHE A 7 18.21 6.29 -8.68
C PHE A 7 18.92 7.57 -8.20
N LEU A 8 20.00 7.43 -7.42
CA LEU A 8 20.79 8.59 -6.96
C LEU A 8 21.43 9.36 -8.13
N ARG A 9 21.85 8.66 -9.19
CA ARG A 9 22.40 9.28 -10.42
C ARG A 9 21.32 9.99 -11.24
N VAL A 10 20.10 9.45 -11.31
CA VAL A 10 18.97 10.10 -11.99
C VAL A 10 18.52 11.36 -11.24
N VAL A 11 18.44 11.31 -9.91
CA VAL A 11 18.12 12.49 -9.08
C VAL A 11 19.23 13.54 -9.17
N ALA A 12 20.51 13.13 -9.19
CA ALA A 12 21.64 14.04 -9.38
C ALA A 12 21.67 14.69 -10.77
N MET A 13 21.26 13.98 -11.83
CA MET A 13 21.13 14.56 -13.18
C MET A 13 19.97 15.55 -13.29
N LEU A 14 18.88 15.36 -12.53
CA LEU A 14 17.75 16.30 -12.47
C LEU A 14 18.06 17.57 -11.66
N LEU A 15 19.15 17.57 -10.87
CA LEU A 15 19.58 18.70 -10.03
C LEU A 15 20.71 19.53 -10.67
N ILE A 16 21.14 19.23 -11.91
CA ILE A 16 22.15 20.04 -12.61
C ILE A 16 21.46 21.30 -13.17
N PRO A 17 21.88 22.51 -12.77
CA PRO A 17 21.27 23.75 -13.23
C PRO A 17 21.73 24.07 -14.66
N HIS A 18 21.07 23.47 -15.66
CA HIS A 18 21.32 23.75 -17.08
C HIS A 18 20.05 24.18 -17.84
N VAL A 19 19.15 24.91 -17.19
CA VAL A 19 18.09 25.64 -17.90
C VAL A 19 18.15 27.11 -17.53
N SER A 20 18.61 27.89 -18.51
CA SER A 20 18.64 29.34 -18.52
C SER A 20 17.29 29.93 -18.08
N LEU A 21 17.31 30.83 -17.09
CA LEU A 21 16.17 31.57 -16.59
C LEU A 21 15.77 32.67 -17.60
N ALA A 22 15.09 32.28 -18.67
CA ALA A 22 14.40 33.23 -19.53
C ALA A 22 13.03 33.56 -18.91
N VAL A 23 12.96 34.69 -18.21
CA VAL A 23 11.71 35.30 -17.74
C VAL A 23 10.86 35.64 -18.96
N ASN A 24 9.74 34.94 -19.13
CA ASN A 24 8.66 35.41 -19.99
C ASN A 24 7.42 35.63 -19.13
N SER A 25 7.26 36.87 -18.71
CA SER A 25 6.15 37.34 -17.89
C SER A 25 4.87 37.40 -18.72
N HIS A 26 4.11 36.32 -18.74
CA HIS A 26 2.67 36.40 -19.00
C HIS A 26 1.96 36.49 -17.64
N LYS A 27 1.62 37.72 -17.22
CA LYS A 27 0.70 37.94 -16.10
C LYS A 27 -0.64 37.24 -16.41
N SER A 28 -1.30 36.74 -15.34
CA SER A 28 -2.77 36.62 -15.18
C SER A 28 -3.47 35.25 -15.01
N ILE A 29 -2.89 34.20 -14.42
CA ILE A 29 -3.67 33.05 -13.85
C ILE A 29 -3.09 32.46 -12.53
N TYR A 30 -1.82 32.75 -12.16
CA TYR A 30 -1.07 32.01 -11.11
C TYR A 30 -0.84 32.79 -9.80
N GLN A 31 -1.88 33.37 -9.22
CA GLN A 31 -1.86 33.85 -7.84
C GLN A 31 -3.13 33.35 -7.16
N GLY A 32 -3.01 32.48 -6.15
CA GLY A 32 -4.16 31.99 -5.41
C GLY A 32 -4.05 30.56 -4.93
N PHE A 33 -5.03 30.18 -4.13
CA PHE A 33 -5.24 28.82 -3.67
C PHE A 33 -5.99 28.03 -4.74
N TYR A 34 -5.86 26.72 -4.70
CA TYR A 34 -6.69 25.84 -5.51
C TYR A 34 -7.05 24.58 -4.74
N THR A 35 -8.13 23.95 -5.15
CA THR A 35 -8.50 22.61 -4.70
C THR A 35 -8.50 21.66 -5.88
N ALA A 36 -8.20 20.39 -5.65
CA ALA A 36 -8.27 19.37 -6.68
C ALA A 36 -8.88 18.08 -6.17
N ILE A 37 -9.55 17.36 -7.08
CA ILE A 37 -10.00 15.99 -6.86
C ILE A 37 -9.44 15.14 -7.98
N GLN A 38 -8.93 13.95 -7.62
CA GLN A 38 -8.30 13.05 -8.56
C GLN A 38 -8.77 11.61 -8.35
N TYR A 39 -9.06 10.93 -9.46
CA TYR A 39 -9.15 9.48 -9.51
C TYR A 39 -7.74 8.93 -9.74
N LYS A 40 -7.31 8.00 -8.89
CA LYS A 40 -5.92 7.54 -8.81
C LYS A 40 -5.86 6.00 -8.69
N PRO A 41 -6.05 5.22 -9.76
CA PRO A 41 -5.76 3.78 -9.73
C PRO A 41 -4.26 3.52 -9.45
N ALA A 42 -3.90 2.35 -8.89
CA ALA A 42 -2.52 2.00 -8.56
C ALA A 42 -2.22 0.51 -8.75
N GLY A 43 -1.06 0.23 -9.35
CA GLY A 43 -0.42 -1.08 -9.33
C GLY A 43 0.53 -1.20 -8.16
N HIS A 44 0.48 -2.33 -7.44
CA HIS A 44 1.33 -2.54 -6.26
C HIS A 44 2.70 -3.12 -6.63
N TYR A 45 3.71 -2.78 -5.84
CA TYR A 45 5.02 -3.41 -5.84
C TYR A 45 5.39 -3.72 -4.39
N LEU A 46 5.03 -4.93 -3.95
CA LEU A 46 5.20 -5.40 -2.58
C LEU A 46 6.41 -6.32 -2.50
N SER A 47 7.15 -6.26 -1.40
CA SER A 47 8.13 -7.32 -1.10
C SER A 47 7.44 -8.61 -0.69
N HIS A 48 8.20 -9.69 -0.59
CA HIS A 48 7.77 -10.87 0.15
C HIS A 48 7.37 -10.47 1.58
N LEU A 49 6.28 -11.07 2.07
CA LEU A 49 5.82 -10.90 3.44
C LEU A 49 6.61 -11.86 4.34
N ASP A 50 7.39 -11.30 5.25
CA ASP A 50 8.03 -12.06 6.32
C ASP A 50 7.29 -11.76 7.62
N ILE A 51 6.83 -12.79 8.32
CA ILE A 51 5.99 -12.64 9.52
C ILE A 51 6.36 -13.69 10.57
N LYS A 52 6.43 -13.25 11.82
CA LYS A 52 6.76 -14.08 12.97
C LYS A 52 5.94 -13.69 14.19
N GLU A 53 5.65 -14.66 15.03
CA GLU A 53 5.09 -14.43 16.36
C GLU A 53 6.15 -13.84 17.29
N ASP A 54 5.77 -12.85 18.09
CA ASP A 54 6.63 -12.21 19.07
C ASP A 54 6.78 -13.11 20.30
N GLY A 55 8.02 -13.34 20.73
CA GLY A 55 8.33 -14.18 21.90
C GLY A 55 8.33 -15.69 21.65
N TYR A 56 8.07 -16.13 20.42
CA TYR A 56 8.10 -17.55 20.02
C TYR A 56 8.95 -17.73 18.77
N ASN A 57 9.55 -18.91 18.62
CA ASN A 57 10.21 -19.28 17.38
C ASN A 57 9.15 -19.67 16.34
N THR A 58 8.95 -18.85 15.32
CA THR A 58 8.05 -19.20 14.19
C THR A 58 8.84 -19.95 13.14
N ILE A 59 8.41 -21.16 12.82
CA ILE A 59 9.05 -22.00 11.79
C ILE A 59 8.66 -21.52 10.41
N ASP A 60 7.37 -21.29 10.19
CA ASP A 60 6.83 -20.83 8.91
C ASP A 60 5.38 -20.35 9.05
N ALA A 61 4.88 -19.72 8.00
CA ALA A 61 3.48 -19.32 7.86
C ALA A 61 2.75 -20.24 6.86
N PHE A 62 1.55 -20.66 7.20
CA PHE A 62 0.77 -21.60 6.39
C PHE A 62 -0.65 -21.10 6.13
N ALA A 63 -1.05 -21.07 4.88
CA ALA A 63 -2.39 -20.73 4.44
C ALA A 63 -3.38 -21.85 4.79
N LEU A 64 -4.64 -21.46 4.99
CA LEU A 64 -5.73 -22.41 5.10
C LEU A 64 -5.87 -23.21 3.79
N ARG A 65 -6.17 -24.50 3.87
CA ARG A 65 -6.28 -25.35 2.67
C ARG A 65 -7.47 -24.94 1.82
N LYS A 66 -7.38 -25.21 0.51
CA LYS A 66 -8.46 -24.99 -0.45
C LYS A 66 -9.46 -26.15 -0.37
N PHE A 67 -10.63 -25.90 0.20
CA PHE A 67 -11.69 -26.91 0.32
C PHE A 67 -12.42 -27.08 -1.02
N SER A 68 -12.52 -28.31 -1.51
CA SER A 68 -13.08 -28.61 -2.85
C SER A 68 -14.59 -28.44 -3.00
N SER A 69 -15.35 -28.43 -1.89
CA SER A 69 -16.81 -28.23 -1.85
C SER A 69 -17.23 -27.69 -0.48
N VAL A 70 -18.32 -26.92 -0.43
CA VAL A 70 -19.00 -26.54 0.83
C VAL A 70 -19.41 -27.80 1.61
N LYS A 71 -19.65 -28.94 0.93
CA LYS A 71 -20.00 -30.23 1.55
C LYS A 71 -18.86 -30.91 2.34
N ASN A 72 -17.59 -30.54 2.10
CA ASN A 72 -16.44 -31.07 2.86
C ASN A 72 -16.20 -30.30 4.17
N VAL A 73 -16.88 -29.18 4.36
CA VAL A 73 -17.13 -28.60 5.67
C VAL A 73 -18.38 -29.31 6.15
N GLN A 74 -18.30 -30.10 7.22
CA GLN A 74 -19.53 -30.62 7.84
C GLN A 74 -20.46 -29.42 8.04
N VAL A 75 -21.74 -29.59 7.71
CA VAL A 75 -22.73 -28.49 7.64
C VAL A 75 -22.88 -27.72 8.99
N ASN A 76 -22.23 -28.20 10.06
CA ASN A 76 -22.18 -27.58 11.39
C ASN A 76 -20.77 -27.13 11.87
N THR A 77 -19.73 -27.22 11.04
CA THR A 77 -18.39 -26.76 11.46
C THR A 77 -18.28 -25.25 11.35
N THR A 78 -18.20 -24.58 12.50
CA THR A 78 -17.97 -23.13 12.57
C THR A 78 -16.58 -22.78 12.01
N LEU A 79 -16.38 -21.54 11.56
CA LEU A 79 -15.06 -21.03 11.18
C LEU A 79 -14.04 -21.26 12.29
N ALA A 80 -14.43 -21.08 13.56
CA ALA A 80 -13.59 -21.36 14.71
C ALA A 80 -13.12 -22.83 14.78
N ALA A 81 -14.01 -23.80 14.52
CA ALA A 81 -13.63 -25.21 14.46
C ALA A 81 -12.69 -25.52 13.27
N THR A 82 -12.87 -24.82 12.14
CA THR A 82 -12.00 -24.94 10.97
C THR A 82 -10.59 -24.40 11.26
N LEU A 83 -10.49 -23.22 11.87
CA LEU A 83 -9.22 -22.60 12.25
C LEU A 83 -8.55 -23.30 13.46
N GLY A 84 -9.33 -23.99 14.28
CA GLY A 84 -8.86 -24.79 15.42
C GLY A 84 -8.28 -26.15 15.03
N ASN A 85 -8.46 -26.60 13.79
CA ASN A 85 -7.86 -27.83 13.30
C ASN A 85 -6.61 -27.52 12.48
N GLN A 86 -5.46 -27.89 13.03
CA GLN A 86 -4.15 -27.70 12.42
C GLN A 86 -3.97 -28.36 11.06
N ASP A 87 -4.64 -29.49 10.80
CA ASP A 87 -4.52 -30.25 9.54
C ASP A 87 -5.15 -29.49 8.37
N ASN A 88 -5.81 -28.37 8.65
CA ASN A 88 -6.32 -27.47 7.63
C ASN A 88 -5.24 -26.49 7.12
N PHE A 89 -4.05 -26.37 7.71
CA PHE A 89 -3.03 -25.38 7.28
C PHE A 89 -1.88 -26.02 6.47
N THR A 90 -2.16 -26.54 5.29
CA THR A 90 -1.21 -27.42 4.56
C THR A 90 -0.34 -26.73 3.51
N ILE A 91 -0.59 -25.46 3.21
CA ILE A 91 0.02 -24.74 2.08
C ILE A 91 0.89 -23.60 2.63
N GLY A 92 2.10 -23.40 2.11
CA GLY A 92 2.93 -22.25 2.51
C GLY A 92 2.22 -20.91 2.22
N TYR A 93 2.26 -19.99 3.17
CA TYR A 93 1.56 -18.71 3.04
C TYR A 93 2.38 -17.69 2.23
N ASN A 94 1.93 -17.41 1.01
CA ASN A 94 2.50 -16.40 0.14
C ASN A 94 1.38 -15.55 -0.49
N PRO A 95 0.93 -14.47 0.16
CA PRO A 95 -0.23 -13.71 -0.28
C PRO A 95 0.05 -12.87 -1.52
N HIS A 96 -0.86 -12.94 -2.49
CA HIS A 96 -0.89 -12.06 -3.66
C HIS A 96 -2.02 -11.04 -3.52
N TYR A 97 -1.80 -9.82 -4.02
CA TYR A 97 -2.75 -8.73 -3.90
C TYR A 97 -3.26 -8.30 -5.27
N GLU A 98 -4.46 -7.77 -5.32
CA GLU A 98 -5.02 -7.10 -6.48
C GLU A 98 -4.54 -5.65 -6.57
N ASN A 99 -4.57 -5.10 -7.78
CA ASN A 99 -4.32 -3.67 -7.97
C ASN A 99 -5.47 -2.83 -7.39
N SER A 100 -5.16 -1.60 -6.97
CA SER A 100 -6.16 -0.69 -6.41
C SER A 100 -6.85 0.09 -7.52
N TYR A 101 -8.10 -0.27 -7.83
CA TYR A 101 -8.89 0.41 -8.88
C TYR A 101 -9.76 1.57 -8.38
N LEU A 102 -9.93 1.76 -7.06
CA LEU A 102 -10.83 2.78 -6.48
C LEU A 102 -10.07 3.88 -5.71
N GLY A 103 -8.80 4.10 -6.03
CA GLY A 103 -8.02 5.12 -5.34
C GLY A 103 -8.52 6.52 -5.65
N ILE A 104 -8.62 7.36 -4.63
CA ILE A 104 -9.06 8.76 -4.75
C ILE A 104 -8.12 9.68 -3.98
N SER A 105 -8.09 10.95 -4.36
CA SER A 105 -7.27 11.96 -3.71
C SER A 105 -7.92 13.34 -3.75
N GLY A 106 -7.76 14.09 -2.67
CA GLY A 106 -8.09 15.50 -2.56
C GLY A 106 -6.83 16.32 -2.30
N VAL A 107 -6.70 17.46 -2.97
CA VAL A 107 -5.53 18.32 -2.88
C VAL A 107 -5.96 19.73 -2.55
N LEU A 108 -5.24 20.38 -1.63
CA LEU A 108 -5.25 21.82 -1.42
C LEU A 108 -3.89 22.36 -1.81
N GLY A 109 -3.84 23.27 -2.78
CA GLY A 109 -2.59 23.81 -3.28
C GLY A 109 -2.54 25.32 -3.28
N CYS A 110 -1.32 25.85 -3.32
CA CYS A 110 -1.05 27.27 -3.45
C CYS A 110 0.04 27.47 -4.51
N TYR A 111 -0.20 28.41 -5.41
CA TYR A 111 0.82 28.85 -6.36
C TYR A 111 1.79 29.81 -5.68
N TYR A 112 3.08 29.54 -5.86
CA TYR A 112 4.17 30.40 -5.44
C TYR A 112 4.86 31.04 -6.66
N HIS A 113 5.82 31.92 -6.41
CA HIS A 113 6.58 32.60 -7.46
C HIS A 113 7.28 31.60 -8.40
N ASN A 114 7.37 31.98 -9.68
CA ASN A 114 8.14 31.31 -10.73
C ASN A 114 7.72 29.85 -11.01
N GLY A 115 6.42 29.54 -10.93
CA GLY A 115 5.90 28.21 -11.28
C GLY A 115 6.07 27.15 -10.18
N LEU A 116 6.60 27.53 -9.02
CA LEU A 116 6.63 26.66 -7.85
C LEU A 116 5.23 26.58 -7.22
N ARG A 117 4.85 25.39 -6.72
CA ARG A 117 3.60 25.20 -5.99
C ARG A 117 3.83 24.32 -4.77
N VAL A 118 3.01 24.51 -3.76
CA VAL A 118 2.94 23.61 -2.60
C VAL A 118 1.54 23.01 -2.54
N GLU A 119 1.46 21.69 -2.38
CA GLU A 119 0.22 20.92 -2.33
C GLU A 119 0.15 20.08 -1.06
N SER A 120 -0.89 20.24 -0.26
CA SER A 120 -1.31 19.26 0.73
C SER A 120 -2.26 18.27 0.07
N GLU A 121 -1.91 16.99 0.08
CA GLU A 121 -2.68 15.90 -0.54
C GLU A 121 -3.12 14.87 0.49
N VAL A 122 -4.42 14.54 0.48
CA VAL A 122 -4.98 13.38 1.19
C VAL A 122 -5.42 12.37 0.16
N SER A 123 -4.99 11.11 0.29
CA SER A 123 -5.38 10.06 -0.64
C SER A 123 -5.70 8.74 0.05
N TYR A 124 -6.55 7.94 -0.57
CA TYR A 124 -6.93 6.60 -0.09
C TYR A 124 -6.64 5.53 -1.15
N LYS A 125 -6.12 4.38 -0.71
CA LYS A 125 -5.83 3.19 -1.53
C LYS A 125 -6.25 1.92 -0.82
N ALA A 126 -6.67 0.92 -1.58
CA ALA A 126 -6.96 -0.41 -1.08
C ALA A 126 -6.45 -1.49 -2.06
N PHE A 127 -5.54 -2.33 -1.59
CA PHE A 127 -5.03 -3.50 -2.29
C PHE A 127 -5.64 -4.74 -1.63
N GLN A 128 -6.66 -5.30 -2.29
CA GLN A 128 -7.36 -6.47 -1.76
C GLN A 128 -6.53 -7.74 -1.93
N LEU A 129 -6.76 -8.73 -1.08
CA LEU A 129 -6.11 -10.04 -1.25
C LEU A 129 -6.71 -10.75 -2.48
N LYS A 130 -5.85 -11.34 -3.31
CA LYS A 130 -6.27 -12.11 -4.48
C LYS A 130 -6.79 -13.48 -4.06
N ASN A 131 -7.98 -13.84 -4.52
CA ASN A 131 -8.50 -15.19 -4.30
C ASN A 131 -7.81 -16.18 -5.26
N GLU A 132 -6.90 -16.99 -4.72
CA GLU A 132 -6.17 -17.99 -5.48
C GLU A 132 -6.89 -19.35 -5.59
N GLY A 133 -8.18 -19.33 -5.97
CA GLY A 133 -8.96 -20.55 -6.18
C GLY A 133 -9.58 -21.14 -4.91
N TYR A 134 -9.74 -20.34 -3.86
CA TYR A 134 -10.61 -20.69 -2.74
C TYR A 134 -12.07 -20.59 -3.17
N LYS A 135 -12.79 -21.70 -2.99
CA LYS A 135 -14.23 -21.76 -3.31
C LYS A 135 -15.12 -21.24 -2.19
N ILE A 136 -14.62 -21.25 -0.96
CA ILE A 136 -15.32 -20.71 0.21
C ILE A 136 -14.84 -19.28 0.40
N LEU A 137 -15.79 -18.35 0.49
CA LEU A 137 -15.51 -16.93 0.67
C LEU A 137 -14.68 -16.69 1.94
N ASP A 138 -13.74 -15.74 1.87
CA ASP A 138 -12.88 -15.28 2.96
C ASP A 138 -11.87 -16.30 3.50
N HIS A 139 -11.91 -17.56 3.07
CA HIS A 139 -10.96 -18.59 3.53
C HIS A 139 -9.53 -18.28 3.10
N GLU A 140 -9.33 -17.58 1.97
CA GLU A 140 -8.03 -17.12 1.49
C GLU A 140 -7.34 -16.14 2.45
N LYS A 141 -8.11 -15.49 3.33
CA LYS A 141 -7.62 -14.48 4.26
C LYS A 141 -6.93 -15.09 5.47
N TYR A 142 -7.23 -16.34 5.81
CA TYR A 142 -6.76 -16.95 7.04
C TYR A 142 -5.47 -17.75 6.84
N PHE A 143 -4.55 -17.57 7.78
CA PHE A 143 -3.29 -18.32 7.82
C PHE A 143 -2.85 -18.53 9.27
N ALA A 144 -1.94 -19.47 9.47
CA ALA A 144 -1.37 -19.83 10.76
C ALA A 144 0.14 -19.56 10.79
N LEU A 145 0.64 -19.11 11.95
CA LEU A 145 2.06 -19.10 12.28
C LEU A 145 2.36 -20.31 13.14
N ALA A 146 3.23 -21.18 12.66
CA ALA A 146 3.58 -22.41 13.34
C ALA A 146 4.78 -22.21 14.27
N ARG A 147 4.64 -22.60 15.54
CA ARG A 147 5.74 -22.61 16.51
C ARG A 147 6.56 -23.88 16.43
N SER A 148 5.91 -24.98 16.06
CA SER A 148 6.51 -26.30 15.91
C SER A 148 5.84 -27.05 14.75
N ALA A 149 6.65 -27.77 14.00
CA ALA A 149 6.19 -28.61 12.91
C ALA A 149 7.02 -29.90 12.93
N SER A 150 6.33 -31.02 12.92
CA SER A 150 6.92 -32.34 12.73
C SER A 150 6.95 -32.65 11.23
N SER A 151 8.12 -33.10 10.74
CA SER A 151 8.30 -33.47 9.35
C SER A 151 8.09 -34.97 9.23
N TYR A 152 7.11 -35.39 8.42
CA TYR A 152 6.98 -36.79 8.02
C TYR A 152 7.30 -36.89 6.53
N GLY A 153 8.45 -37.52 6.21
CA GLY A 153 8.96 -37.58 4.84
C GLY A 153 9.41 -36.23 4.27
N ARG A 154 9.52 -36.15 2.93
CA ARG A 154 10.13 -35.01 2.21
C ARG A 154 9.20 -33.82 1.93
N ILE A 155 7.88 -33.90 2.22
CA ILE A 155 6.90 -32.92 1.69
C ILE A 155 5.80 -32.49 2.70
N THR A 156 5.43 -33.29 3.70
CA THR A 156 4.32 -32.95 4.62
C THR A 156 4.82 -32.49 5.99
N ARG A 157 4.60 -31.21 6.29
CA ARG A 157 4.78 -30.62 7.63
C ARG A 157 3.44 -30.72 8.38
N PHE A 158 3.43 -31.45 9.49
CA PHE A 158 2.29 -31.51 10.40
C PHE A 158 2.58 -30.62 11.60
N PHE A 159 1.68 -29.70 11.94
CA PHE A 159 1.82 -28.95 13.18
C PHE A 159 1.66 -29.87 14.37
N THR A 160 2.30 -29.51 15.48
CA THR A 160 1.92 -30.08 16.76
C THR A 160 0.62 -29.43 17.22
N PRO A 161 -0.37 -30.20 17.72
CA PRO A 161 -1.61 -29.64 18.23
C PRO A 161 -1.36 -28.50 19.20
N ASN A 162 -2.05 -27.39 19.02
CA ASN A 162 -1.98 -26.19 19.86
C ASN A 162 -0.63 -25.42 19.82
N GLU A 163 0.29 -25.74 18.91
CA GLU A 163 1.56 -25.02 18.74
C GLU A 163 1.54 -24.05 17.55
N TYR A 164 0.42 -23.34 17.38
CA TYR A 164 0.27 -22.32 16.34
C TYR A 164 -0.69 -21.20 16.77
N VAL A 165 -0.59 -20.07 16.08
CA VAL A 165 -1.55 -18.96 16.17
C VAL A 165 -2.12 -18.65 14.80
N THR A 166 -3.32 -18.09 14.77
CA THR A 166 -4.02 -17.76 13.52
C THR A 166 -4.13 -16.26 13.33
N LEU A 167 -4.06 -15.82 12.07
CA LEU A 167 -4.20 -14.43 11.66
C LEU A 167 -5.15 -14.33 10.46
N MET A 168 -5.63 -13.11 10.22
CA MET A 168 -6.47 -12.78 9.08
C MET A 168 -5.86 -11.61 8.29
N ASN A 169 -5.68 -11.81 6.99
CA ASN A 169 -5.23 -10.81 6.05
C ASN A 169 -6.39 -10.28 5.20
N ASN A 170 -6.87 -9.09 5.54
CA ASN A 170 -7.94 -8.40 4.82
C ASN A 170 -7.45 -7.56 3.63
N GLY A 171 -6.20 -7.74 3.20
CA GLY A 171 -5.54 -6.85 2.27
C GLY A 171 -4.81 -5.71 2.98
N ILE A 172 -4.41 -4.73 2.19
CA ILE A 172 -3.69 -3.54 2.63
C ILE A 172 -4.52 -2.32 2.27
N LYS A 173 -4.86 -1.49 3.25
CA LYS A 173 -5.47 -0.17 3.00
C LYS A 173 -4.53 0.91 3.49
N SER A 174 -4.39 1.98 2.72
CA SER A 174 -3.56 3.12 3.10
C SER A 174 -4.33 4.41 2.90
N THR A 175 -4.32 5.26 3.93
CA THR A 175 -4.72 6.66 3.84
C THR A 175 -3.48 7.52 4.01
N SER A 176 -3.07 8.22 2.96
CA SER A 176 -1.88 9.07 2.96
C SER A 176 -2.23 10.53 3.20
N LEU A 177 -1.41 11.22 3.99
CA LEU A 177 -1.35 12.67 4.11
C LEU A 177 0.05 13.13 3.70
N LEU A 178 0.15 13.90 2.62
CA LEU A 178 1.40 14.29 1.98
C LEU A 178 1.46 15.80 1.77
N VAL A 179 2.66 16.37 1.90
CA VAL A 179 2.96 17.71 1.41
C VAL A 179 3.91 17.56 0.21
N ASN A 180 3.52 18.12 -0.93
CA ASN A 180 4.27 18.06 -2.16
C ASN A 180 4.77 19.45 -2.56
N ALA A 181 6.03 19.54 -2.93
CA ALA A 181 6.57 20.67 -3.67
C ALA A 181 6.52 20.33 -5.16
N CYS A 182 5.92 21.20 -5.96
CA CYS A 182 5.75 21.03 -7.39
C CYS A 182 6.38 22.17 -8.17
N TYR A 183 6.74 21.90 -9.42
CA TYR A 183 7.25 22.91 -10.34
C TYR A 183 6.59 22.76 -11.71
N ASP A 184 6.00 23.85 -12.18
CA ASP A 184 5.33 23.95 -13.47
C ASP A 184 6.31 24.46 -14.54
N VAL A 185 6.34 23.77 -15.68
CA VAL A 185 7.13 24.12 -16.86
C VAL A 185 6.16 24.41 -18.01
N ASN A 186 6.19 25.64 -18.50
CA ASN A 186 5.45 25.99 -19.70
C ASN A 186 6.08 25.31 -20.90
N THR A 187 5.28 24.50 -21.60
CA THR A 187 5.72 23.91 -22.87
C THR A 187 5.47 24.87 -24.02
N LYS A 188 6.20 24.73 -25.13
CA LYS A 188 5.97 25.51 -26.36
C LYS A 188 4.67 25.08 -27.09
N ILE A 189 3.99 24.05 -26.60
CA ILE A 189 2.74 23.54 -27.16
C ILE A 189 1.59 24.36 -26.56
N LYS A 190 0.69 24.86 -27.42
CA LYS A 190 -0.41 25.75 -27.01
C LYS A 190 -1.19 25.17 -25.83
N ASN A 191 -1.26 25.95 -24.74
CA ASN A 191 -2.06 25.73 -23.53
C ASN A 191 -1.78 24.44 -22.75
N LEU A 192 -0.58 23.86 -22.85
CA LEU A 192 -0.19 22.70 -22.03
C LEU A 192 0.94 23.06 -21.06
N VAL A 193 0.73 22.76 -19.77
CA VAL A 193 1.73 22.94 -18.71
C VAL A 193 2.15 21.58 -18.19
N THR A 194 3.43 21.24 -18.29
CA THR A 194 3.97 20.05 -17.64
C THR A 194 4.36 20.40 -16.21
N TYR A 195 4.32 19.42 -15.31
CA TYR A 195 4.77 19.63 -13.94
C TYR A 195 5.39 18.39 -13.34
N SER A 196 6.27 18.60 -12.37
CA SER A 196 6.83 17.56 -11.53
C SER A 196 6.58 17.91 -10.07
N CYS A 197 6.44 16.89 -9.22
CA CYS A 197 6.33 17.06 -7.79
C CYS A 197 7.16 16.03 -7.03
N ILE A 198 7.64 16.43 -5.86
CA ILE A 198 8.22 15.56 -4.84
C ILE A 198 7.50 15.88 -3.53
N GLY A 199 7.08 14.84 -2.80
CA GLY A 199 6.38 15.01 -1.55
C GLY A 199 6.75 14.00 -0.48
N PHE A 200 6.47 14.39 0.75
CA PHE A 200 6.74 13.61 1.95
C PHE A 200 5.56 13.75 2.92
N GLY A 201 5.38 12.75 3.77
CA GLY A 201 4.33 12.78 4.77
C GLY A 201 4.21 11.45 5.50
N ALA A 202 2.97 11.05 5.76
CA ALA A 202 2.68 9.83 6.49
C ALA A 202 1.44 9.12 5.95
N ASP A 203 1.46 7.80 6.08
CA ASP A 203 0.38 6.91 5.73
C ASP A 203 -0.17 6.26 6.99
N LEU A 204 -1.48 6.28 7.16
CA LEU A 204 -2.19 5.39 8.06
C LEU A 204 -2.49 4.09 7.31
N VAL A 205 -1.76 3.04 7.65
CA VAL A 205 -1.85 1.73 6.98
C VAL A 205 -2.63 0.75 7.84
N ASP A 206 -3.72 0.21 7.31
CA ASP A 206 -4.43 -0.96 7.85
C ASP A 206 -3.84 -2.23 7.22
N PHE A 207 -3.15 -3.03 8.04
CA PHE A 207 -2.56 -4.28 7.62
C PHE A 207 -2.67 -5.32 8.73
N LEU A 208 -3.15 -6.52 8.39
CA LEU A 208 -3.34 -7.65 9.32
C LEU A 208 -4.17 -7.27 10.56
N GLY A 209 -5.21 -6.45 10.38
CA GLY A 209 -6.11 -6.04 11.45
C GLY A 209 -5.52 -4.99 12.40
N LYS A 210 -4.41 -4.35 12.02
CA LYS A 210 -3.79 -3.28 12.80
C LYS A 210 -3.55 -2.04 11.95
N TYR A 211 -3.96 -0.89 12.50
CA TYR A 211 -3.57 0.42 12.00
C TYR A 211 -2.16 0.81 12.45
N SER A 212 -1.33 1.27 11.52
CA SER A 212 0.01 1.75 11.78
C SER A 212 0.30 3.02 10.99
N ILE A 213 0.81 4.05 11.66
CA ILE A 213 1.30 5.25 10.99
C ILE A 213 2.71 4.98 10.47
N LYS A 214 2.97 5.28 9.20
CA LYS A 214 4.25 5.05 8.52
C LYS A 214 4.68 6.30 7.75
N PRO A 215 5.93 6.76 7.90
CA PRO A 215 6.42 7.86 7.07
C PRO A 215 6.48 7.42 5.60
N SER A 216 6.10 8.31 4.69
CA SER A 216 5.95 8.03 3.26
C SER A 216 6.50 9.14 2.38
N TYR A 217 6.72 8.81 1.12
CA TYR A 217 7.20 9.72 0.09
C TYR A 217 6.47 9.47 -1.23
N GLN A 218 6.37 10.52 -2.03
CA GLN A 218 5.71 10.47 -3.32
C GLN A 218 6.46 11.31 -4.36
N THR A 219 6.42 10.88 -5.61
CA THR A 219 6.82 11.69 -6.76
C THR A 219 5.72 11.66 -7.81
N LYS A 220 5.45 12.81 -8.44
CA LYS A 220 4.43 12.96 -9.49
C LYS A 220 5.05 13.61 -10.73
N LEU A 221 4.62 13.18 -11.90
CA LEU A 221 4.93 13.81 -13.18
C LEU A 221 3.64 13.91 -13.98
N GLY A 222 3.27 15.11 -14.40
CA GLY A 222 1.97 15.31 -15.03
C GLY A 222 1.91 16.46 -16.01
N ILE A 223 0.72 16.59 -16.58
CA ILE A 223 0.32 17.64 -17.50
C ILE A 223 -0.97 18.28 -16.99
N SER A 224 -1.08 19.57 -17.23
CA SER A 224 -2.22 20.40 -16.88
C SER A 224 -2.72 21.11 -18.14
N TYR A 225 -4.02 21.04 -18.37
CA TYR A 225 -4.69 21.68 -19.50
C TYR A 225 -5.77 22.64 -18.95
N PRO A 226 -5.58 23.96 -19.08
CA PRO A 226 -6.60 24.94 -18.70
C PRO A 226 -7.83 24.78 -19.59
N VAL A 227 -8.96 24.40 -18.99
CA VAL A 227 -10.25 24.24 -19.68
C VAL A 227 -11.02 25.56 -19.69
N SER A 228 -10.97 26.30 -18.58
CA SER A 228 -11.51 27.64 -18.42
C SER A 228 -10.60 28.46 -17.50
N SER A 229 -10.98 29.71 -17.19
CA SER A 229 -10.19 30.57 -16.29
C SER A 229 -9.98 29.96 -14.90
N ASN A 230 -10.92 29.14 -14.42
CA ASN A 230 -10.91 28.62 -13.04
C ASN A 230 -10.82 27.09 -12.98
N ILE A 231 -10.83 26.39 -14.12
CA ILE A 231 -10.86 24.92 -14.19
C ILE A 231 -9.69 24.42 -15.02
N ILE A 232 -8.90 23.52 -14.43
CA ILE A 232 -7.74 22.90 -15.06
C ILE A 232 -7.91 21.39 -15.00
N ALA A 233 -7.92 20.74 -16.16
CA ALA A 233 -7.86 19.28 -16.24
C ALA A 233 -6.41 18.81 -16.03
N VAL A 234 -6.24 17.72 -15.28
CA VAL A 234 -4.90 17.19 -14.96
C VAL A 234 -4.81 15.71 -15.24
N ALA A 235 -3.65 15.29 -15.72
CA ALA A 235 -3.27 13.90 -15.83
C ALA A 235 -1.83 13.74 -15.34
N GLU A 236 -1.55 12.72 -14.53
CA GLU A 236 -0.21 12.49 -13.99
C GLU A 236 0.08 10.99 -13.82
N GLY A 237 1.36 10.64 -13.87
CA GLY A 237 1.89 9.41 -13.32
C GLY A 237 2.50 9.69 -11.95
N TYR A 238 2.36 8.76 -11.03
CA TYR A 238 2.91 8.89 -9.68
C TYR A 238 3.55 7.60 -9.18
N TYR A 239 4.49 7.77 -8.27
CA TYR A 239 5.12 6.71 -7.49
C TYR A 239 5.02 7.07 -6.01
N HIS A 240 4.68 6.10 -5.18
CA HIS A 240 4.53 6.26 -3.74
C HIS A 240 5.17 5.09 -3.00
N GLY A 241 5.77 5.37 -1.85
CA GLY A 241 6.38 4.34 -1.02
C GLY A 241 6.39 4.68 0.46
N LEU A 242 6.38 3.63 1.28
CA LEU A 242 6.66 3.74 2.71
C LEU A 242 8.16 3.71 2.96
N LEU A 243 8.63 4.53 3.89
CA LEU A 243 10.03 4.52 4.35
C LEU A 243 10.30 3.37 5.32
N SER A 244 9.30 2.93 6.07
CA SER A 244 9.40 1.79 7.00
C SER A 244 8.67 0.56 6.48
N LYS A 245 9.36 -0.58 6.52
CA LYS A 245 8.81 -1.90 6.15
C LYS A 245 8.25 -2.70 7.34
N ARG A 246 8.49 -2.26 8.58
CA ARG A 246 8.20 -3.06 9.78
C ARG A 246 6.82 -2.76 10.34
N PHE A 247 6.07 -3.79 10.68
CA PHE A 247 4.76 -3.75 11.34
C PHE A 247 4.84 -4.59 12.62
N ASP A 248 4.78 -3.93 13.78
CA ASP A 248 4.93 -4.59 15.08
C ASP A 248 3.58 -4.80 15.75
N LYS A 249 3.53 -5.68 16.75
CA LYS A 249 2.38 -5.89 17.63
C LYS A 249 1.07 -6.13 16.88
N ILE A 250 1.12 -6.92 15.80
CA ILE A 250 -0.05 -7.38 15.04
C ILE A 250 -0.84 -8.34 15.93
N PRO A 251 -2.17 -8.19 16.05
CA PRO A 251 -2.98 -9.09 16.86
C PRO A 251 -2.98 -10.50 16.25
N VAL A 252 -2.84 -11.51 17.11
CA VAL A 252 -2.98 -12.92 16.72
C VAL A 252 -4.08 -13.58 17.54
N THR A 253 -4.75 -14.56 16.94
CA THR A 253 -5.79 -15.35 17.60
C THR A 253 -5.20 -16.68 18.01
N GLN A 254 -5.12 -16.91 19.32
CA GLN A 254 -4.74 -18.20 19.90
C GLN A 254 -5.94 -19.14 19.95
N GLN A 255 -5.72 -20.40 19.60
CA GLN A 255 -6.74 -21.43 19.75
C GLN A 255 -6.77 -21.88 21.22
N LYS A 256 -7.92 -21.72 21.88
CA LYS A 256 -8.10 -21.98 23.31
C LYS A 256 -8.21 -23.47 23.59
N TYR A 257 -7.10 -24.13 23.83
CA TYR A 257 -7.08 -25.35 24.63
C TYR A 257 -5.81 -25.34 25.50
N LEU A 258 -5.97 -25.43 26.82
CA LEU A 258 -4.94 -25.67 27.87
C LEU A 258 -4.37 -24.56 28.78
N ARG A 259 -4.75 -23.27 28.74
CA ARG A 259 -4.27 -22.33 29.79
C ARG A 259 -5.35 -21.43 30.40
N LEU A 260 -5.43 -21.42 31.74
CA LEU A 260 -6.29 -20.54 32.55
C LEU A 260 -5.96 -19.03 32.39
N SER A 261 -4.89 -18.69 31.68
CA SER A 261 -4.62 -17.37 31.11
C SER A 261 -3.66 -17.54 29.94
N PRO A 262 -4.14 -17.60 28.70
CA PRO A 262 -3.26 -17.57 27.54
C PRO A 262 -2.53 -16.22 27.54
N PRO A 263 -1.19 -16.18 27.44
CA PRO A 263 -0.51 -14.90 27.24
C PRO A 263 -1.00 -14.31 25.92
N VAL A 264 -1.50 -13.07 25.96
CA VAL A 264 -1.81 -12.33 24.72
C VAL A 264 -0.50 -12.17 23.96
N THR A 265 -0.34 -12.90 22.87
CA THR A 265 0.82 -12.78 21.98
C THR A 265 0.50 -11.82 20.85
N THR A 266 1.55 -11.34 20.19
CA THR A 266 1.43 -10.52 18.99
C THR A 266 2.37 -11.07 17.93
N ALA A 267 2.28 -10.55 16.72
CA ALA A 267 3.22 -10.84 15.64
C ALA A 267 3.91 -9.57 15.14
N SER A 268 5.06 -9.76 14.52
CA SER A 268 5.78 -8.74 13.78
C SER A 268 5.93 -9.17 12.32
N ALA A 269 5.68 -8.25 11.41
CA ALA A 269 5.81 -8.47 9.98
C ALA A 269 6.76 -7.46 9.33
N LEU A 270 7.46 -7.90 8.29
CA LEU A 270 8.25 -7.09 7.38
C LEU A 270 7.60 -7.14 5.99
N LEU A 271 7.11 -5.99 5.54
CA LEU A 271 6.51 -5.81 4.23
C LEU A 271 6.86 -4.42 3.71
N ASN A 272 7.56 -4.36 2.59
CA ASN A 272 7.83 -3.10 1.90
C ASN A 272 6.65 -2.79 0.97
N ILE A 273 5.94 -1.69 1.25
CA ILE A 273 4.77 -1.28 0.47
C ILE A 273 5.15 -0.10 -0.41
N ARG A 274 5.14 -0.35 -1.73
CA ARG A 274 5.33 0.66 -2.77
C ARG A 274 4.27 0.44 -3.84
N TYR A 275 3.89 1.50 -4.53
CA TYR A 275 2.98 1.42 -5.66
C TYR A 275 3.19 2.57 -6.63
N TYR A 276 2.78 2.34 -7.86
CA TYR A 276 2.79 3.33 -8.93
C TYR A 276 1.41 3.37 -9.58
N GLY A 277 1.08 4.49 -10.22
CA GLY A 277 -0.21 4.62 -10.86
C GLY A 277 -0.28 5.80 -11.80
N GLY A 278 -1.37 5.85 -12.55
CA GLY A 278 -1.80 7.05 -13.25
C GLY A 278 -2.95 7.68 -12.49
N SER A 279 -3.11 8.99 -12.63
CA SER A 279 -4.28 9.70 -12.14
C SER A 279 -4.76 10.73 -13.13
N ILE A 280 -6.07 10.95 -13.08
CA ILE A 280 -6.78 11.98 -13.81
C ILE A 280 -7.61 12.77 -12.81
N GLY A 281 -7.76 14.06 -13.02
CA GLY A 281 -8.50 14.90 -12.10
C GLY A 281 -8.77 16.29 -12.63
N VAL A 282 -9.34 17.10 -11.75
CA VAL A 282 -9.70 18.49 -12.02
C VAL A 282 -9.21 19.35 -10.86
N ARG A 283 -8.56 20.47 -11.18
CA ARG A 283 -8.23 21.54 -10.23
C ARG A 283 -9.17 22.72 -10.45
N PHE A 284 -9.59 23.32 -9.34
CA PHE A 284 -10.41 24.51 -9.27
C PHE A 284 -9.61 25.64 -8.63
N ILE A 285 -9.37 26.72 -9.38
CA ILE A 285 -8.69 27.91 -8.88
C ILE A 285 -9.67 28.68 -7.99
N LEU A 286 -9.22 29.02 -6.79
CA LEU A 286 -9.94 29.84 -5.82
C LEU A 286 -9.38 31.26 -5.94
N GLY A 287 -10.15 32.13 -6.57
CA GLY A 287 -9.81 33.54 -6.83
C GLY A 287 -9.85 34.40 -5.58
#